data_AF-A0A8T5KEM5-F1
#
_entry.id   AF-A0A8T5KEM5-F1
#
_cell.length_a   1.000
_cell.length_b   1.000
_cell.length_c   1.000
_cell.angle_alpha   90.00
_cell.angle_beta   90.00
_cell.angle_gamma   90.00
#
_symmetry.space_group_name_H-M   'P 1'
#
loop_
_entity.id
_entity.type
_entity.pdbx_description
1 polymer ?
#
loop_
_entity_poly.entity_id
_entity_poly.type
_entity_poly.pdbx_seq_one_letter_code
_entity_poly.pdbx_strand_id
1 'polypeptide(L)'
;MVDIDFGKYPRYDELVGILKGLHEEYPGFTKLYSIGKTLEGRDLWTMEVTNFETGPGEEKPGIWVDGNTHSSEPTGTNVCLKTIWHLVTEYGEDAMVTEIMDNRVVYVLPRVNPDGAEIFLTKPYHYTSGGIPNPDFADGEGHYEEDVNGNGKSAFMRWEDLTGDYKKSGKDSRLMIKRGPADTLETDGPFYKVLREGKF
;
A
#
# COMPACT_ATOMS: atom_id res chain seq x y z
N MET A 1 9.33 14.43 21.48
CA MET A 1 8.57 13.34 20.84
C MET A 1 8.04 13.80 19.51
N VAL A 2 8.49 13.16 18.43
CA VAL A 2 7.85 13.28 17.11
C VAL A 2 6.37 12.97 17.27
N ASP A 3 5.52 13.93 16.94
CA ASP A 3 4.07 13.76 16.95
C ASP A 3 3.65 13.02 15.67
N ILE A 4 3.24 11.76 15.81
CA ILE A 4 2.82 10.89 14.70
C ILE A 4 1.31 10.70 14.77
N ASP A 5 0.59 11.30 13.81
CA ASP A 5 -0.84 11.04 13.64
C ASP A 5 -1.07 9.71 12.92
N PHE A 6 -1.27 8.64 13.70
CA PHE A 6 -1.58 7.30 13.17
C PHE A 6 -2.97 7.21 12.49
N GLY A 7 -3.82 8.23 12.61
CA GLY A 7 -5.10 8.34 11.90
C GLY A 7 -4.96 8.81 10.45
N LYS A 8 -3.78 9.29 10.05
CA LYS A 8 -3.47 9.75 8.69
C LYS A 8 -2.51 8.79 8.00
N TYR A 9 -2.65 8.65 6.68
CA TYR A 9 -1.64 8.01 5.84
C TYR A 9 -0.65 9.07 5.33
N PRO A 10 0.63 9.03 5.73
CA PRO A 10 1.60 10.05 5.33
C PRO A 10 1.94 9.90 3.84
N ARG A 11 2.10 11.03 3.14
CA ARG A 11 2.79 11.05 1.84
C ARG A 11 4.29 10.82 2.06
N TYR A 12 5.01 10.59 0.98
CA TYR A 12 6.41 10.21 1.01
C TYR A 12 7.28 11.17 1.83
N ASP A 13 7.22 12.48 1.56
CA ASP A 13 8.03 13.46 2.30
C ASP A 13 7.68 13.52 3.79
N GLU A 14 6.40 13.33 4.14
CA GLU A 14 5.95 13.27 5.53
C GLU A 14 6.48 12.01 6.22
N LEU A 15 6.43 10.86 5.54
CA LEU A 15 7.01 9.60 6.02
C LEU A 15 8.52 9.74 6.27
N VAL A 16 9.25 10.35 5.33
CA VAL A 16 10.68 10.62 5.48
C VAL A 16 10.95 11.54 6.67
N GLY A 17 10.15 12.59 6.85
CA GLY A 17 10.24 13.49 8.00
C GLY A 17 10.04 12.76 9.33
N ILE A 18 9.03 11.90 9.41
CA ILE A 18 8.75 11.08 10.61
C ILE A 18 9.93 10.16 10.92
N LEU A 19 10.46 9.44 9.92
CA LEU A 19 11.58 8.52 10.13
C LEU A 19 12.84 9.25 10.59
N LYS A 20 13.18 10.39 9.98
CA LYS A 20 14.31 11.21 10.39
C LYS A 20 14.15 11.73 11.80
N GLY A 21 12.96 12.24 12.15
CA GLY A 21 12.67 12.71 13.50
C GLY A 21 12.79 11.60 14.55
N LEU A 22 12.29 10.39 14.26
CA LEU A 22 12.43 9.25 15.16
C LEU A 22 13.90 8.89 15.39
N HIS A 23 14.72 8.97 14.33
CA HIS A 23 16.16 8.72 14.45
C HIS A 23 16.88 9.79 15.27
N GLU A 24 16.55 11.07 15.05
CA GLU A 24 17.12 12.20 15.79
C GLU A 24 16.78 12.14 17.28
N GLU A 25 15.59 11.66 17.64
CA GLU A 25 15.15 11.54 19.03
C GLU A 25 15.71 10.30 19.74
N TYR A 26 15.87 9.19 19.02
CA TYR A 26 16.34 7.91 19.57
C TYR A 26 17.61 7.40 18.85
N PRO A 27 18.71 8.18 18.79
CA PRO A 27 19.90 7.81 18.01
C PRO A 27 20.66 6.62 18.59
N GLY A 28 20.50 6.34 19.89
CA GLY A 28 21.05 5.14 20.54
C GLY A 28 20.27 3.85 20.24
N PHE A 29 19.06 3.97 19.68
CA PHE A 29 18.20 2.83 19.36
C PHE A 29 17.94 2.62 17.88
N THR A 30 18.34 3.58 17.04
CA THR A 30 17.95 3.58 15.63
C THR A 30 19.11 3.94 14.70
N LYS A 31 19.12 3.35 13.51
CA LYS A 31 19.88 3.82 12.35
C LYS A 31 18.96 3.89 11.15
N LEU A 32 18.98 5.01 10.45
CA LEU A 32 18.16 5.24 9.27
C LEU A 32 19.04 5.26 8.01
N TYR A 33 18.72 4.42 7.03
CA TYR A 33 19.42 4.38 5.75
C TYR A 33 18.49 3.95 4.62
N SER A 34 18.92 4.23 3.39
CA SER A 34 18.23 3.78 2.19
C SER A 34 18.86 2.47 1.71
N ILE A 35 18.05 1.45 1.43
CA ILE A 35 18.52 0.17 0.87
C ILE A 35 18.50 0.13 -0.66
N GLY A 36 18.02 1.21 -1.29
CA GLY A 36 17.87 1.27 -2.73
C GLY A 36 16.99 2.44 -3.15
N LYS A 37 16.78 2.56 -4.46
CA LYS A 37 15.89 3.57 -5.03
C LYS A 37 14.84 2.93 -5.91
N THR A 38 13.67 3.55 -5.97
CA THR A 38 12.60 3.19 -6.89
C THR A 38 12.86 3.70 -8.30
N LEU A 39 11.96 3.37 -9.25
CA LEU A 39 12.05 3.84 -10.63
C LEU A 39 11.90 5.36 -10.74
N GLU A 40 11.10 6.00 -9.89
CA GLU A 40 11.01 7.47 -9.82
C GLU A 40 12.10 8.10 -8.92
N GLY A 41 13.07 7.30 -8.46
CA GLY A 41 14.25 7.78 -7.73
C GLY A 41 14.05 8.02 -6.23
N ARG A 42 12.90 7.62 -5.66
CA ARG A 42 12.64 7.72 -4.22
C ARG A 42 13.47 6.68 -3.46
N ASP A 43 14.04 7.10 -2.34
CA ASP A 43 14.76 6.21 -1.42
C ASP A 43 13.82 5.21 -0.73
N LEU A 44 14.29 3.96 -0.64
CA LEU A 44 13.67 2.90 0.15
C LEU A 44 14.23 2.97 1.57
N TRP A 45 13.62 3.85 2.37
CA TRP A 45 14.05 4.10 3.75
C TRP A 45 13.75 2.93 4.67
N THR A 46 14.81 2.38 5.27
CA THR A 46 14.77 1.31 6.25
C THR A 46 15.32 1.82 7.58
N MET A 47 14.59 1.55 8.65
CA MET A 47 15.04 1.80 10.02
C MET A 47 15.55 0.50 10.63
N GLU A 48 16.81 0.48 11.04
CA GLU A 48 17.35 -0.54 11.94
C GLU A 48 17.04 -0.11 13.39
N VAL A 49 16.35 -0.95 14.15
CA VAL A 49 15.88 -0.67 15.51
C VAL A 49 16.39 -1.75 16.47
N THR A 50 17.23 -1.36 17.42
CA THR A 50 17.83 -2.23 18.44
C THR A 50 18.50 -1.39 19.51
N ASN A 51 18.75 -1.92 20.70
CA ASN A 51 19.63 -1.25 21.66
C ASN A 51 21.10 -1.39 21.24
N PHE A 52 21.71 -0.33 20.70
CA PHE A 52 23.10 -0.39 20.24
C PHE A 52 24.14 -0.45 21.39
N GLU A 53 23.73 -0.23 22.65
CA GLU A 53 24.62 -0.37 23.80
C GLU A 53 24.90 -1.84 24.16
N THR A 54 23.97 -2.75 23.85
CA THR A 54 24.15 -4.20 24.10
C THR A 54 24.88 -4.92 22.97
N GLY A 55 25.26 -4.21 21.92
CA GLY A 55 26.02 -4.73 20.78
C GLY A 55 25.54 -4.15 19.45
N PRO A 56 26.38 -4.25 18.40
CA PRO A 56 25.99 -3.81 17.06
C PRO A 56 24.87 -4.70 16.51
N GLY A 57 23.94 -4.13 15.75
CA GLY A 57 22.79 -4.88 15.23
C GLY A 57 23.18 -6.04 14.31
N GLU A 58 24.26 -5.92 13.54
CA GLU A 58 24.79 -6.98 12.66
C GLU A 58 25.27 -8.25 13.39
N GLU A 59 25.52 -8.17 14.69
CA GLU A 59 25.88 -9.32 15.54
C GLU A 59 24.66 -9.95 16.25
N LYS A 60 23.48 -9.33 16.12
CA LYS A 60 22.23 -9.83 16.71
C LYS A 60 21.38 -10.56 15.66
N PRO A 61 20.56 -11.57 16.05
CA PRO A 61 19.60 -12.16 15.13
C PRO A 61 18.61 -11.11 14.63
N GLY A 62 18.43 -11.06 13.30
CA GLY A 62 17.61 -10.06 12.62
C GLY A 62 16.16 -10.47 12.40
N ILE A 63 15.25 -9.52 12.59
CA ILE A 63 13.83 -9.60 12.25
C ILE A 63 13.57 -8.57 11.15
N TRP A 64 12.92 -8.99 10.07
CA TRP A 64 12.52 -8.11 8.98
C TRP A 64 11.02 -7.82 9.04
N VAL A 65 10.66 -6.55 8.97
CA VAL A 65 9.27 -6.09 8.92
C VAL A 65 9.14 -5.09 7.77
N ASP A 66 8.22 -5.35 6.85
CA ASP A 66 7.90 -4.42 5.78
C ASP A 66 6.40 -4.21 5.62
N GLY A 67 6.05 -3.12 4.93
CA GLY A 67 4.67 -2.75 4.68
C GLY A 67 4.49 -2.02 3.36
N ASN A 68 3.23 -1.95 2.93
CA ASN A 68 2.78 -1.19 1.76
C ASN A 68 3.55 -1.58 0.47
N THR A 69 3.80 -2.89 0.31
CA THR A 69 4.22 -3.50 -0.96
C THR A 69 3.17 -3.28 -2.03
N HIS A 70 1.91 -3.53 -1.67
CA HIS A 70 0.80 -3.09 -2.49
C HIS A 70 0.46 -1.63 -2.21
N SER A 71 0.39 -0.81 -3.26
CA SER A 71 0.15 0.63 -3.14
C SER A 71 -1.16 0.97 -2.41
N SER A 72 -2.18 0.15 -2.62
CA SER A 72 -3.54 0.29 -2.09
C SER A 72 -3.69 -0.17 -0.63
N GLU A 73 -2.60 -0.57 0.02
CA GLU A 73 -2.57 -1.03 1.42
C GLU A 73 -1.75 -0.07 2.31
N PRO A 74 -2.05 1.25 2.34
CA PRO A 74 -1.24 2.24 3.05
C PRO A 74 -1.21 2.02 4.57
N THR A 75 -2.16 1.28 5.12
CA THR A 75 -2.16 0.85 6.53
C THR A 75 -0.89 0.08 6.90
N GLY A 76 -0.28 -0.65 5.97
CA GLY A 76 1.01 -1.32 6.22
C GLY A 76 2.12 -0.35 6.62
N THR A 77 2.15 0.86 6.05
CA THR A 77 3.10 1.90 6.45
C THR A 77 2.88 2.34 7.89
N ASN A 78 1.63 2.57 8.29
CA ASN A 78 1.34 3.01 9.66
C ASN A 78 1.64 1.92 10.69
N VAL A 79 1.40 0.65 10.36
CA VAL A 79 1.79 -0.48 11.22
C VAL A 79 3.30 -0.49 11.42
N CYS A 80 4.08 -0.34 10.35
CA CYS A 80 5.54 -0.26 10.45
C CYS A 80 6.03 0.94 11.28
N LEU A 81 5.46 2.14 11.06
CA LEU A 81 5.77 3.32 11.87
C LEU A 81 5.44 3.09 13.35
N LYS A 82 4.30 2.45 13.63
CA LYS A 82 3.89 2.14 15.00
C LYS A 82 4.79 1.09 15.64
N THR A 83 5.27 0.10 14.88
CA THR A 83 6.29 -0.86 15.35
C THR A 83 7.56 -0.13 15.77
N ILE A 84 8.11 0.76 14.93
CA ILE A 84 9.31 1.54 15.28
C ILE A 84 9.06 2.36 16.54
N TRP A 85 7.99 3.15 16.53
CA TRP A 85 7.62 4.02 17.65
C TRP A 85 7.45 3.23 18.96
N HIS A 86 6.74 2.11 18.92
CA HIS A 86 6.49 1.28 20.10
C HIS A 86 7.78 0.68 20.66
N LEU A 87 8.66 0.16 19.80
CA LEU A 87 9.93 -0.41 20.24
C LEU A 87 10.84 0.60 20.94
N VAL A 88 10.90 1.85 20.43
CA VAL A 88 11.78 2.87 21.01
C VAL A 88 11.17 3.58 22.23
N THR A 89 9.84 3.64 22.33
CA THR A 89 9.15 4.32 23.45
C THR A 89 8.89 3.43 24.65
N GLU A 90 8.69 2.13 24.44
CA GLU A 90 8.41 1.17 25.53
C GLU A 90 9.65 0.41 26.01
N TYR A 91 10.83 0.71 25.45
CA TYR A 91 12.09 0.16 25.96
C TYR A 91 12.31 0.59 27.42
N GLY A 92 12.52 -0.40 28.31
CA GLY A 92 12.67 -0.18 29.75
C GLY A 92 11.35 -0.20 30.53
N GLU A 93 10.20 -0.07 29.85
CA GLU A 93 8.86 -0.10 30.46
C GLU A 93 8.15 -1.43 30.21
N ASP A 94 8.18 -1.93 28.97
CA ASP A 94 7.64 -3.23 28.59
C ASP A 94 8.77 -4.28 28.53
N ALA A 95 8.59 -5.39 29.27
CA ALA A 95 9.59 -6.44 29.39
C ALA A 95 9.84 -7.20 28.07
N MET A 96 8.81 -7.38 27.24
CA MET A 96 8.95 -8.04 25.94
C MET A 96 9.66 -7.14 24.93
N VAL A 97 9.32 -5.85 24.90
CA VAL A 97 10.02 -4.87 24.06
C VAL A 97 11.49 -4.77 24.45
N THR A 98 11.78 -4.71 25.75
CA THR A 98 13.15 -4.65 26.27
C THR A 98 13.95 -5.90 25.86
N GLU A 99 13.38 -7.11 25.99
CA GLU A 99 14.05 -8.35 25.56
C GLU A 99 14.38 -8.33 24.07
N ILE A 100 13.43 -7.92 23.23
CA ILE A 100 13.63 -7.82 21.78
C ILE A 100 14.74 -6.81 21.47
N MET A 101 14.69 -5.62 22.04
CA MET A 101 15.66 -4.55 21.77
C MET A 101 17.07 -4.91 22.22
N ASP A 102 17.23 -5.57 23.36
CA ASP A 102 18.55 -5.94 23.88
C ASP A 102 19.17 -7.10 23.08
N ASN A 103 18.36 -8.06 22.62
CA ASN A 103 18.87 -9.33 22.07
C ASN A 103 18.61 -9.54 20.58
N ARG A 104 17.87 -8.67 19.90
CA ARG A 104 17.56 -8.76 18.46
C ARG A 104 17.75 -7.39 17.79
N VAL A 105 17.79 -7.42 16.47
CA VAL A 105 17.67 -6.22 15.64
C VAL A 105 16.43 -6.33 14.76
N VAL A 106 15.65 -5.25 14.70
CA VAL A 106 14.44 -5.19 13.87
C VAL A 106 14.70 -4.21 12.72
N TYR A 107 14.74 -4.71 11.50
CA TYR A 107 14.83 -3.92 10.28
C TYR A 107 13.42 -3.65 9.78
N VAL A 108 13.02 -2.39 9.74
CA VAL A 108 11.69 -1.97 9.35
C VAL A 108 11.76 -1.14 8.07
N LEU A 109 11.15 -1.63 6.98
CA LEU A 109 10.95 -0.90 5.73
C LEU A 109 9.46 -0.50 5.63
N PRO A 110 9.07 0.72 6.04
CA PRO A 110 7.65 1.07 6.15
C PRO A 110 6.90 1.11 4.81
N ARG A 111 7.63 1.26 3.70
CA ARG A 111 7.03 1.41 2.39
C ARG A 111 7.94 0.82 1.32
N VAL A 112 7.63 -0.40 0.91
CA VAL A 112 8.33 -1.12 -0.17
C VAL A 112 8.05 -0.44 -1.53
N ASN A 113 6.85 0.08 -1.74
CA ASN A 113 6.42 0.69 -2.99
C ASN A 113 6.04 2.17 -2.83
N PRO A 114 7.01 3.08 -2.60
CA PRO A 114 6.70 4.48 -2.36
C PRO A 114 6.12 5.18 -3.57
N ASP A 115 6.53 4.84 -4.79
CA ASP A 115 6.01 5.45 -6.01
C ASP A 115 4.53 5.11 -6.22
N GLY A 116 4.18 3.82 -6.09
CA GLY A 116 2.80 3.37 -6.16
C GLY A 116 1.93 3.99 -5.07
N ALA A 117 2.42 4.06 -3.82
CA ALA A 117 1.68 4.65 -2.72
C ALA A 117 1.42 6.15 -2.94
N GLU A 118 2.38 6.90 -3.48
CA GLU A 118 2.17 8.32 -3.81
C GLU A 118 1.05 8.48 -4.84
N ILE A 119 1.04 7.62 -5.87
CA ILE A 119 -0.04 7.59 -6.86
C ILE A 119 -1.37 7.29 -6.18
N PHE A 120 -1.45 6.25 -5.35
CA PHE A 120 -2.68 5.85 -4.66
C PHE A 120 -3.22 6.94 -3.72
N LEU A 121 -2.35 7.64 -3.00
CA LEU A 121 -2.74 8.66 -2.02
C LEU A 121 -3.09 10.01 -2.64
N THR A 122 -2.62 10.31 -3.86
CA THR A 122 -2.80 11.62 -4.48
C THR A 122 -3.73 11.62 -5.70
N LYS A 123 -3.92 10.47 -6.35
CA LYS A 123 -4.75 10.37 -7.55
C LYS A 123 -6.06 9.64 -7.25
N PRO A 124 -7.20 10.14 -7.77
CA PRO A 124 -8.52 9.57 -7.50
C PRO A 124 -8.77 8.19 -8.14
N TYR A 125 -7.98 7.76 -9.13
CA TYR A 125 -8.30 6.62 -9.99
C TYR A 125 -7.10 5.69 -10.24
N HIS A 126 -6.67 4.86 -9.28
CA HIS A 126 -5.76 3.75 -9.61
C HIS A 126 -5.95 2.55 -8.68
N TYR A 127 -6.24 1.39 -9.29
CA TYR A 127 -5.95 0.08 -8.73
C TYR A 127 -4.63 -0.40 -9.35
N THR A 128 -3.50 -0.19 -8.68
CA THR A 128 -2.33 -1.01 -8.97
C THR A 128 -1.75 -1.52 -7.68
N SER A 129 -2.09 -2.77 -7.33
CA SER A 129 -1.34 -3.49 -6.29
C SER A 129 0.17 -3.47 -6.57
N GLY A 130 0.61 -3.31 -7.82
CA GLY A 130 2.04 -3.22 -8.16
C GLY A 130 2.71 -1.84 -8.13
N GLY A 131 1.96 -0.72 -8.24
CA GLY A 131 2.59 0.58 -8.57
C GLY A 131 3.19 0.63 -9.98
N ILE A 132 3.52 1.86 -10.43
CA ILE A 132 4.11 2.31 -11.71
C ILE A 132 3.72 1.48 -12.96
N PRO A 133 2.90 2.02 -13.87
CA PRO A 133 2.61 1.38 -15.15
C PRO A 133 3.92 0.97 -15.81
N ASN A 134 4.02 -0.30 -16.21
CA ASN A 134 5.18 -0.75 -16.97
C ASN A 134 5.31 0.17 -18.19
N PRO A 135 6.46 0.86 -18.38
CA PRO A 135 6.63 1.80 -19.47
C PRO A 135 6.47 1.15 -20.86
N ASP A 136 6.71 -0.16 -20.97
CA ASP A 136 6.47 -0.95 -22.19
C ASP A 136 4.97 -1.25 -22.43
N PHE A 137 4.10 -0.90 -21.48
CA PHE A 137 2.64 -1.02 -21.53
C PHE A 137 1.95 0.33 -21.25
N ALA A 138 2.70 1.44 -21.25
CA ALA A 138 2.17 2.79 -21.05
C ALA A 138 1.27 3.25 -22.22
N ASP A 139 1.40 2.57 -23.35
CA ASP A 139 0.68 2.69 -24.61
C ASP A 139 -0.25 1.49 -24.89
N GLY A 140 -0.50 0.64 -23.88
CA GLY A 140 -1.33 -0.54 -24.03
C GLY A 140 -2.79 -0.20 -24.37
N GLU A 141 -3.34 -0.89 -25.37
CA GLU A 141 -4.79 -1.02 -25.55
C GLU A 141 -5.39 -1.60 -24.26
N GLY A 142 -6.31 -0.89 -23.61
CA GLY A 142 -6.79 -1.33 -22.30
C GLY A 142 -7.77 -0.37 -21.64
N HIS A 143 -8.33 -0.82 -20.51
CA HIS A 143 -9.27 -0.03 -19.72
C HIS A 143 -8.52 0.95 -18.81
N TYR A 144 -8.74 2.24 -19.01
CA TYR A 144 -8.23 3.32 -18.19
C TYR A 144 -9.33 3.84 -17.27
N GLU A 145 -9.22 3.53 -15.97
CA GLU A 145 -10.17 4.03 -14.97
C GLU A 145 -10.11 5.56 -14.89
N GLU A 146 -11.22 6.22 -15.16
CA GLU A 146 -11.39 7.66 -15.03
C GLU A 146 -12.86 7.98 -14.78
N ASP A 147 -13.13 9.13 -14.17
CA ASP A 147 -14.49 9.68 -14.08
C ASP A 147 -14.89 10.26 -15.43
N VAL A 148 -15.42 9.39 -16.28
CA VAL A 148 -15.81 9.70 -17.67
C VAL A 148 -16.84 10.82 -17.73
N ASN A 149 -17.66 11.00 -16.70
CA ASN A 149 -18.74 11.97 -16.67
C ASN A 149 -18.47 13.22 -15.80
N GLY A 150 -17.35 13.27 -15.08
CA GLY A 150 -16.88 14.44 -14.31
C GLY A 150 -17.67 14.73 -13.04
N ASN A 151 -18.38 13.76 -12.45
CA ASN A 151 -19.21 13.98 -11.25
C ASN A 151 -18.46 13.79 -9.92
N GLY A 152 -17.16 13.51 -9.96
CA GLY A 152 -16.30 13.25 -8.80
C GLY A 152 -16.49 11.86 -8.18
N LYS A 153 -17.14 10.91 -8.88
CA LYS A 153 -17.37 9.53 -8.43
C LYS A 153 -16.92 8.58 -9.52
N SER A 154 -16.09 7.60 -9.16
CA SER A 154 -15.84 6.43 -10.01
C SER A 154 -16.89 5.36 -9.70
N ALA A 155 -17.86 5.23 -10.60
CA ALA A 155 -18.88 4.18 -10.52
C ALA A 155 -18.41 2.88 -11.20
N PHE A 156 -19.33 1.95 -11.42
CA PHE A 156 -19.11 0.81 -12.31
C PHE A 156 -19.83 1.05 -13.64
N MET A 157 -19.16 0.76 -14.74
CA MET A 157 -19.77 0.65 -16.06
C MET A 157 -20.10 -0.81 -16.37
N ARG A 158 -21.12 -1.02 -17.20
CA ARG A 158 -21.39 -2.32 -17.81
C ARG A 158 -21.15 -2.22 -19.30
N TRP A 159 -20.36 -3.16 -19.82
CA TRP A 159 -20.04 -3.26 -21.23
C TRP A 159 -20.61 -4.56 -21.76
N GLU A 160 -21.44 -4.49 -22.81
CA GLU A 160 -22.05 -5.69 -23.40
C GLU A 160 -20.96 -6.53 -24.06
N ASP A 161 -20.84 -7.79 -23.64
CA ASP A 161 -19.79 -8.70 -24.08
C ASP A 161 -20.32 -10.14 -24.02
N LEU A 162 -20.16 -10.89 -25.12
CA LEU A 162 -20.62 -12.28 -25.21
C LEU A 162 -19.98 -13.20 -24.15
N THR A 163 -18.78 -12.86 -23.70
CA THR A 163 -18.02 -13.56 -22.66
C THR A 163 -18.24 -12.97 -21.27
N GLY A 164 -19.13 -11.98 -21.12
CA GLY A 164 -19.41 -11.30 -19.87
C GLY A 164 -19.91 -12.23 -18.76
N ASP A 165 -19.43 -11.98 -17.55
CA ASP A 165 -19.77 -12.73 -16.34
C ASP A 165 -21.13 -12.37 -15.73
N TYR A 166 -21.74 -11.27 -16.19
CA TYR A 166 -22.93 -10.70 -15.58
C TYR A 166 -24.09 -10.61 -16.55
N LYS A 167 -25.31 -10.77 -16.04
CA LYS A 167 -26.56 -10.44 -16.73
C LYS A 167 -27.37 -9.43 -15.90
N LYS A 168 -28.33 -8.76 -16.52
CA LYS A 168 -29.23 -7.86 -15.77
C LYS A 168 -30.11 -8.66 -14.81
N SER A 169 -30.34 -8.14 -13.62
CA SER A 169 -31.33 -8.73 -12.71
C SER A 169 -32.72 -8.62 -13.32
N GLY A 170 -33.49 -9.72 -13.30
CA GLY A 170 -34.90 -9.71 -13.70
C GLY A 170 -35.82 -8.89 -12.78
N LYS A 171 -35.33 -8.51 -11.58
CA LYS A 171 -36.08 -7.68 -10.62
C LYS A 171 -35.82 -6.18 -10.78
N ASP A 172 -34.60 -5.80 -11.15
CA ASP A 172 -34.20 -4.42 -11.39
C ASP A 172 -33.08 -4.38 -12.43
N SER A 173 -33.37 -3.83 -13.60
CA SER A 173 -32.45 -3.82 -14.74
C SER A 173 -31.22 -2.93 -14.53
N ARG A 174 -31.16 -2.14 -13.45
CA ARG A 174 -29.95 -1.38 -13.05
C ARG A 174 -28.93 -2.26 -12.32
N LEU A 175 -29.36 -3.36 -11.73
CA LEU A 175 -28.50 -4.28 -11.00
C LEU A 175 -27.95 -5.37 -11.93
N MET A 176 -26.70 -5.72 -11.71
CA MET A 176 -26.00 -6.80 -12.40
C MET A 176 -25.87 -7.99 -11.46
N ILE A 177 -26.17 -9.18 -11.95
CA ILE A 177 -26.01 -10.45 -11.22
C ILE A 177 -25.07 -11.36 -11.98
N LYS A 178 -24.31 -12.20 -11.26
CA LYS A 178 -23.49 -13.24 -11.89
C LYS A 178 -24.39 -14.16 -12.72
N ARG A 179 -23.96 -14.47 -13.94
CA ARG A 179 -24.61 -15.47 -14.78
C ARG A 179 -24.42 -16.87 -14.18
N GLY A 180 -25.43 -17.70 -14.31
CA GLY A 180 -25.38 -19.12 -13.95
C GLY A 180 -24.62 -19.95 -14.99
N PRO A 181 -24.16 -21.14 -14.64
CA PRO A 181 -23.44 -22.03 -15.56
C PRO A 181 -24.30 -22.57 -16.71
N ALA A 182 -25.63 -22.52 -16.59
CA ALA A 182 -26.59 -22.95 -17.62
C ALA A 182 -27.12 -21.79 -18.49
N ASP A 183 -26.74 -20.54 -18.19
CA ASP A 183 -27.23 -19.37 -18.90
C ASP A 183 -26.69 -19.37 -20.35
N THR A 184 -27.57 -19.11 -21.31
CA THR A 184 -27.18 -19.01 -22.73
C THR A 184 -27.43 -17.60 -23.27
N LEU A 185 -26.74 -17.23 -24.35
CA LEU A 185 -26.97 -15.94 -25.00
C LEU A 185 -28.39 -15.78 -25.52
N GLU A 186 -29.03 -16.89 -25.93
CA GLU A 186 -30.40 -16.88 -26.48
C GLU A 186 -31.46 -16.68 -25.39
N THR A 187 -31.27 -17.30 -24.23
CA THR A 187 -32.27 -17.30 -23.14
C THR A 187 -32.02 -16.25 -22.07
N ASP A 188 -30.76 -15.89 -21.83
CA ASP A 188 -30.32 -15.11 -20.67
C ASP A 188 -29.43 -13.91 -21.02
N GLY A 189 -29.06 -13.80 -22.30
CA GLY A 189 -28.35 -12.63 -22.81
C GLY A 189 -29.24 -11.37 -22.83
N PRO A 190 -28.65 -10.20 -23.07
CA PRO A 190 -27.21 -9.97 -23.26
C PRO A 190 -26.38 -10.12 -21.98
N PHE A 191 -25.11 -10.51 -22.14
CA PHE A 191 -24.13 -10.59 -21.06
C PHE A 191 -23.23 -9.36 -21.02
N TYR A 192 -22.65 -9.11 -19.86
CA TYR A 192 -21.93 -7.89 -19.57
C TYR A 192 -20.66 -8.19 -18.78
N LYS A 193 -19.58 -7.47 -19.12
CA LYS A 193 -18.47 -7.21 -18.20
C LYS A 193 -18.85 -6.02 -17.33
N VAL A 194 -18.61 -6.14 -16.03
CA VAL A 194 -18.77 -5.04 -15.07
C VAL A 194 -17.38 -4.60 -14.66
N LEU A 195 -17.04 -3.36 -15.00
CA LEU A 195 -15.72 -2.78 -14.84
C LEU A 195 -15.86 -1.45 -14.13
N ARG A 196 -14.79 -0.93 -13.56
CA ARG A 196 -14.78 0.45 -13.04
C ARG A 196 -15.07 1.42 -14.19
N GLU A 197 -15.64 2.57 -13.88
CA GLU A 197 -15.83 3.61 -14.87
C GLU A 197 -14.48 4.01 -15.49
N GLY A 198 -14.44 4.11 -16.82
CA GLY A 198 -13.21 4.43 -17.54
C GLY A 198 -13.37 4.39 -19.06
N LYS A 199 -12.30 4.68 -19.78
CA LYS A 199 -12.22 4.61 -21.23
C LYS A 199 -11.41 3.41 -21.70
N PHE A 200 -11.66 2.99 -22.94
CA PHE A 200 -10.87 2.02 -23.67
C PHE A 200 -10.23 2.68 -24.88
#